data_AF-A0A834WX28-F1
#
_entry.id   AF-A0A834WX28-F1
#
_cell.length_a   1.000
_cell.length_b   1.000
_cell.length_c   1.000
_cell.angle_alpha   90.00
_cell.angle_beta   90.00
_cell.angle_gamma   90.00
#
_symmetry.space_group_name_H-M   'P 1'
#
loop_
_entity.id
_entity.type
_entity.pdbx_description
1 polymer ?
#
loop_
_entity_poly.entity_id
_entity_poly.type
_entity_poly.pdbx_seq_one_letter_code
_entity_poly.pdbx_strand_id
1 'polypeptide(L)'
;MNLISFRKDIDELIDEFTQGGSTTFAEMKRVWLSKKFTYIYEASPSTNLGFFMQSLYAHSIGTCLTLETLFCSYAGYMVGNASLSHRLGGLYCLYCLHETQPFKPPFRVYLSLGELRKLRLLVADAKAENIRVVPTLVKRMLERKMFLFGSVDLVEGSVTDTVNQLQQLQNARIQVAYEKLFDSTSIENYIHMDLGMEVDLNLLKKMSSEYAEAKNVAIKEASNVIDVQNIQRISEDKELLGNVVEKIADDWNAQKETFYKQTGVGDDEGYGQVLEQLLLQDDD
;
A
#
# COMPACT_ATOMS: atom_id res chain seq x y z
N MET A 1 -23.08 -0.94 7.70
CA MET A 1 -22.52 0.40 7.45
C MET A 1 -23.66 1.41 7.30
N ASN A 2 -23.68 2.54 8.02
CA ASN A 2 -24.73 3.54 7.85
C ASN A 2 -24.36 4.52 6.72
N LEU A 3 -24.78 4.20 5.49
CA LEU A 3 -24.48 5.01 4.29
C LEU A 3 -25.11 6.42 4.34
N ILE A 4 -26.09 6.65 5.23
CA ILE A 4 -26.86 7.90 5.29
C ILE A 4 -26.00 9.05 5.84
N SER A 5 -25.06 8.77 6.73
CA SER A 5 -24.31 9.83 7.44
C SER A 5 -23.27 10.51 6.55
N PHE A 6 -22.50 9.76 5.76
CA PHE A 6 -21.53 10.38 4.85
C PHE A 6 -22.20 11.02 3.62
N ARG A 7 -23.36 10.51 3.18
CA ARG A 7 -24.12 11.13 2.09
C ARG A 7 -24.52 12.54 2.47
N LYS A 8 -25.01 12.71 3.69
CA LYS A 8 -25.36 14.02 4.26
C LYS A 8 -24.17 14.98 4.28
N ASP A 9 -22.96 14.53 4.62
CA ASP A 9 -21.76 15.38 4.57
C ASP A 9 -21.41 15.84 3.14
N ILE A 10 -21.54 14.95 2.15
CA ILE A 10 -21.31 15.30 0.74
C ILE A 10 -22.40 16.24 0.22
N ASP A 11 -23.65 15.97 0.58
CA ASP A 11 -24.81 16.79 0.22
C ASP A 11 -24.68 18.19 0.80
N GLU A 12 -24.38 18.33 2.10
CA GLU A 12 -24.15 19.63 2.76
C GLU A 12 -22.93 20.38 2.20
N LEU A 13 -21.89 19.66 1.75
CA LEU A 13 -20.74 20.25 1.07
C LEU A 13 -21.14 20.83 -0.28
N ILE A 14 -21.88 20.07 -1.10
CA ILE A 14 -22.32 20.49 -2.43
C ILE A 14 -23.34 21.62 -2.31
N ASP A 15 -24.30 21.53 -1.39
CA ASP A 15 -25.29 22.57 -1.13
C ASP A 15 -24.60 23.88 -0.71
N GLU A 16 -23.64 23.85 0.23
CA GLU A 16 -22.91 25.05 0.64
C GLU A 16 -22.03 25.61 -0.49
N PHE A 17 -21.40 24.76 -1.31
CA PHE A 17 -20.64 25.20 -2.47
C PHE A 17 -21.53 25.87 -3.53
N THR A 18 -22.75 25.36 -3.71
CA THR A 18 -23.67 25.83 -4.74
C THR A 18 -24.50 27.03 -4.29
N GLN A 19 -24.50 27.36 -2.99
CA GLN A 19 -25.06 28.61 -2.48
C GLN A 19 -24.39 29.80 -3.18
N GLY A 20 -25.19 30.59 -3.90
CA GLY A 20 -24.71 31.71 -4.71
C GLY A 20 -24.21 31.34 -6.11
N GLY A 21 -24.37 30.08 -6.56
CA GLY A 21 -24.09 29.66 -7.93
C GLY A 21 -22.61 29.58 -8.29
N SER A 22 -21.73 29.38 -7.31
CA SER A 22 -20.28 29.32 -7.54
C SER A 22 -19.89 28.18 -8.48
N THR A 23 -18.91 28.43 -9.35
CA THR A 23 -18.35 27.43 -10.28
C THR A 23 -16.85 27.23 -10.08
N THR A 24 -16.25 27.96 -9.13
CA THR A 24 -14.80 28.01 -8.96
C THR A 24 -14.30 26.91 -8.03
N PHE A 25 -13.20 26.25 -8.42
CA PHE A 25 -12.57 25.25 -7.56
C PHE A 25 -11.95 25.86 -6.28
N ALA A 26 -11.61 27.15 -6.30
CA ALA A 26 -11.12 27.85 -5.11
C ALA A 26 -12.19 27.88 -4.01
N GLU A 27 -13.44 28.15 -4.38
CA GLU A 27 -14.56 28.14 -3.45
C GLU A 27 -14.84 26.73 -2.93
N MET A 28 -14.83 25.71 -3.79
CA MET A 28 -14.97 24.33 -3.33
C MET A 28 -13.89 23.97 -2.30
N LYS A 29 -12.63 24.34 -2.54
CA LYS A 29 -11.56 24.10 -1.54
C LYS A 29 -11.81 24.84 -0.23
N ARG A 30 -12.33 26.06 -0.29
CA ARG A 30 -12.68 26.84 0.91
C ARG A 30 -13.75 26.13 1.73
N VAL A 31 -14.83 25.68 1.08
CA VAL A 31 -15.92 24.93 1.73
C VAL A 31 -15.42 23.57 2.22
N TRP A 32 -14.63 22.87 1.41
CA TRP A 32 -14.00 21.60 1.81
C TRP A 32 -13.17 21.76 3.09
N LEU A 33 -12.36 22.82 3.20
CA LEU A 33 -11.55 23.05 4.41
C LEU A 33 -12.37 23.55 5.60
N SER A 34 -13.54 24.19 5.37
CA SER A 34 -14.44 24.60 6.47
C SER A 34 -15.25 23.43 7.01
N LYS A 35 -15.58 22.46 6.15
CA LYS A 35 -16.16 21.19 6.59
C LYS A 35 -15.07 20.42 7.35
N LYS A 36 -15.25 20.30 8.66
CA LYS A 36 -14.39 19.46 9.51
C LYS A 36 -14.54 17.96 9.23
N PHE A 37 -15.36 17.59 8.25
CA PHE A 37 -15.70 16.23 7.81
C PHE A 37 -15.85 15.25 8.97
N THR A 38 -16.71 15.63 9.92
CA THR A 38 -16.94 14.86 11.13
C THR A 38 -17.37 13.43 10.80
N TYR A 39 -18.08 13.17 9.69
CA TYR A 39 -18.64 11.84 9.41
C TYR A 39 -18.00 11.09 8.24
N ILE A 40 -17.28 11.74 7.32
CA ILE A 40 -16.68 11.06 6.13
C ILE A 40 -15.59 10.05 6.52
N TYR A 41 -14.87 10.22 7.63
CA TYR A 41 -13.84 9.25 8.05
C TYR A 41 -14.07 8.64 9.43
N GLU A 42 -14.82 9.30 10.34
CA GLU A 42 -15.19 8.68 11.63
C GLU A 42 -16.13 7.49 11.44
N ALA A 43 -16.93 7.46 10.36
CA ALA A 43 -17.77 6.32 10.00
C ALA A 43 -17.05 5.29 9.10
N SER A 44 -15.73 5.41 8.90
CA SER A 44 -14.98 4.46 8.09
C SER A 44 -15.06 3.07 8.73
N PRO A 45 -15.57 2.06 8.03
CA PRO A 45 -15.63 0.71 8.56
C PRO A 45 -14.21 0.15 8.69
N SER A 46 -13.99 -0.73 9.67
CA SER A 46 -12.73 -1.45 9.82
C SER A 46 -12.53 -2.52 8.74
N THR A 47 -13.62 -2.97 8.09
CA THR A 47 -13.65 -3.95 7.01
C THR A 47 -14.38 -3.40 5.78
N ASN A 48 -14.12 -3.97 4.59
CA ASN A 48 -14.74 -3.56 3.33
C ASN A 48 -14.55 -2.07 2.97
N LEU A 49 -13.32 -1.59 3.13
CA LEU A 49 -12.90 -0.23 2.79
C LEU A 49 -13.08 0.10 1.30
N GLY A 50 -12.96 -0.91 0.43
CA GLY A 50 -13.22 -0.75 -1.00
C GLY A 50 -14.66 -0.33 -1.25
N PHE A 51 -15.64 -1.03 -0.64
CA PHE A 51 -17.07 -0.71 -0.78
C PHE A 51 -17.38 0.67 -0.23
N PHE A 52 -16.78 1.03 0.90
CA PHE A 52 -16.91 2.36 1.44
C PHE A 52 -16.43 3.44 0.46
N MET A 53 -15.20 3.31 -0.03
CA MET A 53 -14.62 4.31 -0.92
C MET A 53 -15.39 4.41 -2.24
N GLN A 54 -15.80 3.27 -2.82
CA GLN A 54 -16.62 3.30 -4.03
C GLN A 54 -18.01 3.88 -3.77
N SER A 55 -18.59 3.69 -2.58
CA SER A 55 -19.88 4.31 -2.22
C SER A 55 -19.78 5.84 -2.13
N LEU A 56 -18.68 6.36 -1.58
CA LEU A 56 -18.39 7.81 -1.55
C LEU A 56 -18.24 8.39 -2.97
N TYR A 57 -17.49 7.68 -3.81
CA TYR A 57 -17.30 8.08 -5.20
C TYR A 57 -18.61 8.00 -6.00
N ALA A 58 -19.36 6.91 -5.87
CA ALA A 58 -20.64 6.73 -6.55
C ALA A 58 -21.64 7.83 -6.19
N HIS A 59 -21.70 8.25 -4.92
CA HIS A 59 -22.57 9.37 -4.50
C HIS A 59 -22.15 10.71 -5.14
N SER A 60 -20.84 10.97 -5.22
CA SER A 60 -20.29 12.16 -5.87
C SER A 60 -20.47 12.14 -7.40
N ILE A 61 -20.42 10.95 -8.00
CA ILE A 61 -20.64 10.72 -9.44
C ILE A 61 -22.13 10.88 -9.77
N GLY A 62 -23.02 10.31 -8.95
CA GLY A 62 -24.46 10.45 -9.06
C GLY A 62 -24.90 11.92 -9.02
N THR A 63 -24.32 12.72 -8.12
CA THR A 63 -24.57 14.17 -8.07
C THR A 63 -23.94 14.95 -9.23
N CYS A 64 -22.84 14.46 -9.82
CA CYS A 64 -22.13 15.08 -10.95
C CYS A 64 -22.78 14.81 -12.33
N LEU A 65 -23.40 13.64 -12.52
CA LEU A 65 -23.70 13.06 -13.84
C LEU A 65 -25.20 12.77 -14.09
N THR A 66 -26.13 13.52 -13.51
CA THR A 66 -27.57 13.34 -13.79
C THR A 66 -28.03 14.07 -15.05
N LEU A 67 -27.99 13.36 -16.17
CA LEU A 67 -28.83 13.61 -17.33
C LEU A 67 -29.69 12.35 -17.56
N GLU A 68 -31.00 12.54 -17.45
CA GLU A 68 -32.13 11.66 -17.76
C GLU A 68 -32.56 10.55 -16.77
N THR A 69 -33.89 10.55 -16.61
CA THR A 69 -34.86 9.74 -15.86
C THR A 69 -34.87 8.27 -16.23
N LEU A 70 -34.61 7.39 -15.25
CA LEU A 70 -35.49 6.28 -14.87
C LEU A 70 -35.00 5.68 -13.53
N PHE A 71 -35.94 5.39 -12.61
CA PHE A 71 -35.74 4.82 -11.27
C PHE A 71 -35.35 5.78 -10.14
N CYS A 72 -36.31 6.63 -9.76
CA CYS A 72 -36.41 7.12 -8.39
C CYS A 72 -37.26 6.13 -7.55
N SER A 73 -36.64 5.45 -6.59
CA SER A 73 -37.26 5.30 -5.27
C SER A 73 -36.16 5.06 -4.23
N TYR A 74 -36.12 5.94 -3.22
CA TYR A 74 -35.29 5.88 -1.99
C TYR A 74 -33.86 6.44 -2.00
N ALA A 75 -33.71 7.74 -2.32
CA ALA A 75 -33.04 8.75 -1.47
C ALA A 75 -33.13 10.09 -2.19
N GLY A 76 -33.56 11.14 -1.48
CA GLY A 76 -34.03 12.38 -2.09
C GLY A 76 -32.96 13.18 -2.80
N TYR A 77 -32.90 13.07 -4.13
CA TYR A 77 -32.67 14.18 -5.04
C TYR A 77 -33.57 13.98 -6.25
N MET A 78 -34.76 14.57 -6.18
CA MET A 78 -35.60 14.78 -7.36
C MET A 78 -34.85 15.69 -8.34
N VAL A 79 -34.99 15.39 -9.63
CA VAL A 79 -34.76 16.24 -10.81
C VAL A 79 -33.36 16.17 -11.44
N GLY A 80 -33.27 15.42 -12.54
CA GLY A 80 -32.29 15.64 -13.61
C GLY A 80 -32.51 17.02 -14.24
N ASN A 81 -31.39 17.70 -14.56
CA ASN A 81 -31.22 19.16 -14.78
C ASN A 81 -30.59 19.91 -13.59
N ALA A 82 -29.69 19.27 -12.84
CA ALA A 82 -28.87 19.98 -11.85
C ALA A 82 -28.09 21.13 -12.51
N SER A 83 -28.04 22.29 -11.85
CA SER A 83 -27.32 23.46 -12.34
C SER A 83 -25.85 23.11 -12.62
N LEU A 84 -25.19 23.84 -13.54
CA LEU A 84 -23.78 23.59 -13.82
C LEU A 84 -22.94 23.66 -12.54
N SER A 85 -23.25 24.61 -11.64
CA SER A 85 -22.64 24.71 -10.31
C SER A 85 -22.76 23.39 -9.53
N HIS A 86 -23.96 22.79 -9.44
CA HIS A 86 -24.15 21.50 -8.75
C HIS A 86 -23.31 20.37 -9.36
N ARG A 87 -23.34 20.22 -10.69
CA ARG A 87 -22.58 19.17 -11.37
C ARG A 87 -21.07 19.35 -11.19
N LEU A 88 -20.58 20.58 -11.22
CA LEU A 88 -19.19 20.91 -10.91
C LEU A 88 -18.86 20.63 -9.44
N GLY A 89 -19.81 20.85 -8.53
CA GLY A 89 -19.69 20.48 -7.11
C GLY A 89 -19.39 19.00 -6.94
N GLY A 90 -20.16 18.14 -7.59
CA GLY A 90 -19.91 16.69 -7.58
C GLY A 90 -18.53 16.32 -8.13
N LEU A 91 -18.11 16.91 -9.26
CA LEU A 91 -16.78 16.67 -9.84
C LEU A 91 -15.64 17.11 -8.90
N TYR A 92 -15.76 18.28 -8.30
CA TYR A 92 -14.74 18.79 -7.40
C TYR A 92 -14.68 18.00 -6.09
N CYS A 93 -15.84 17.61 -5.56
CA CYS A 93 -15.94 16.70 -4.40
C CYS A 93 -15.23 15.37 -4.70
N LEU A 94 -15.51 14.76 -5.86
CA LEU A 94 -14.86 13.52 -6.30
C LEU A 94 -13.33 13.65 -6.35
N TYR A 95 -12.82 14.76 -6.88
CA TYR A 95 -11.38 15.02 -6.91
C TYR A 95 -10.79 15.16 -5.51
N CYS A 96 -11.44 15.93 -4.63
CA CYS A 96 -11.00 16.12 -3.25
C CYS A 96 -10.98 14.79 -2.49
N LEU A 97 -12.06 14.00 -2.56
CA LEU A 97 -12.15 12.68 -1.92
C LEU A 97 -11.01 11.74 -2.33
N HIS A 98 -10.61 11.74 -3.61
CA HIS A 98 -9.49 10.91 -4.05
C HIS A 98 -8.14 11.44 -3.54
N GLU A 99 -7.90 12.74 -3.55
CA GLU A 99 -6.61 13.32 -3.11
C GLU A 99 -6.44 13.31 -1.58
N THR A 100 -7.52 13.37 -0.81
CA THR A 100 -7.46 13.39 0.68
C THR A 100 -7.64 12.02 1.32
N GLN A 101 -7.78 10.95 0.54
CA GLN A 101 -7.97 9.62 1.11
C GLN A 101 -6.75 9.18 1.96
N PRO A 102 -6.97 8.50 3.08
CA PRO A 102 -5.88 8.05 3.96
C PRO A 102 -5.14 6.80 3.45
N PHE A 103 -5.61 6.18 2.35
CA PHE A 103 -5.14 4.87 1.89
C PHE A 103 -3.92 4.95 0.97
N LYS A 104 -2.98 4.02 1.16
CA LYS A 104 -1.81 3.82 0.31
C LYS A 104 -1.68 2.33 -0.04
N PRO A 105 -1.79 1.94 -1.33
CA PRO A 105 -2.06 2.80 -2.50
C PRO A 105 -3.49 3.38 -2.50
N PRO A 106 -3.73 4.51 -3.19
CA PRO A 106 -5.05 5.13 -3.25
C PRO A 106 -6.05 4.26 -4.01
N PHE A 107 -7.28 4.18 -3.51
CA PHE A 107 -8.41 3.61 -4.22
C PHE A 107 -8.74 4.47 -5.45
N ARG A 108 -8.82 3.80 -6.60
CA ARG A 108 -9.21 4.43 -7.86
C ARG A 108 -10.72 4.59 -7.91
N VAL A 109 -11.17 5.64 -8.57
CA VAL A 109 -12.59 5.92 -8.81
C VAL A 109 -13.09 4.99 -9.90
N TYR A 110 -14.03 4.09 -9.59
CA TYR A 110 -14.72 3.34 -10.63
C TYR A 110 -15.58 4.29 -11.47
N LEU A 111 -15.49 4.17 -12.79
CA LEU A 111 -16.29 4.95 -13.72
C LEU A 111 -16.78 4.05 -14.85
N SER A 112 -18.11 3.99 -15.03
CA SER A 112 -18.71 3.25 -16.12
C SER A 112 -18.53 3.95 -17.47
N LEU A 113 -18.74 3.22 -18.57
CA LEU A 113 -18.75 3.82 -19.91
C LEU A 113 -19.87 4.88 -20.08
N GLY A 114 -21.02 4.66 -19.43
CA GLY A 114 -22.13 5.62 -19.42
C GLY A 114 -21.73 6.90 -18.71
N GLU A 115 -21.15 6.78 -17.52
CA GLU A 115 -20.66 7.90 -16.71
C GLU A 115 -19.53 8.67 -17.41
N LEU A 116 -18.62 7.98 -18.09
CA LEU A 116 -17.57 8.62 -18.88
C LEU A 116 -18.14 9.52 -20.00
N ARG A 117 -19.22 9.10 -20.67
CA ARG A 117 -19.89 9.94 -21.67
C ARG A 117 -20.46 11.20 -21.05
N LYS A 118 -21.03 11.08 -19.84
CA LYS A 118 -21.59 12.22 -19.10
C LYS A 118 -20.51 13.16 -18.58
N LEU A 119 -19.37 12.64 -18.12
CA LEU A 119 -18.21 13.45 -17.74
C LEU A 119 -17.70 14.26 -18.94
N ARG A 120 -17.69 13.65 -20.14
CA ARG A 120 -17.33 14.36 -21.38
C ARG A 120 -18.29 15.51 -21.67
N LEU A 121 -19.60 15.32 -21.46
CA LEU A 121 -20.59 16.39 -21.62
C LEU A 121 -20.38 17.52 -20.60
N LEU A 122 -20.14 17.19 -19.33
CA LEU A 122 -19.85 18.20 -18.30
C LEU A 122 -18.61 19.04 -18.63
N VAL A 123 -17.55 18.41 -19.17
CA VAL A 123 -16.35 19.13 -19.63
C VAL A 123 -16.67 20.05 -20.82
N ALA A 124 -17.58 19.64 -21.71
CA ALA A 124 -18.02 20.49 -22.82
C ALA A 124 -18.83 21.70 -22.33
N ASP A 125 -19.77 21.49 -21.42
CA ASP A 125 -20.56 22.55 -20.78
C ASP A 125 -19.66 23.56 -20.06
N ALA A 126 -18.69 23.08 -19.28
CA ALA A 126 -17.74 23.94 -18.58
C ALA A 126 -16.86 24.76 -19.55
N LYS A 127 -16.51 24.21 -20.72
CA LYS A 127 -15.80 24.95 -21.76
C LYS A 127 -16.67 26.04 -22.39
N ALA A 128 -17.95 25.75 -22.62
CA ALA A 128 -18.90 26.72 -23.16
C ALA A 128 -19.06 27.92 -22.21
N GLU A 129 -19.07 27.68 -20.90
CA GLU A 129 -19.09 28.71 -19.85
C GLU A 129 -17.70 29.28 -19.49
N ASN A 130 -16.66 28.99 -20.30
CA ASN A 130 -15.28 29.48 -20.14
C ASN A 130 -14.60 29.11 -18.78
N ILE A 131 -15.01 28.01 -18.16
CA ILE A 131 -14.43 27.49 -16.91
C ILE A 131 -13.25 26.57 -17.23
N ARG A 132 -12.06 27.17 -17.38
CA ARG A 132 -10.83 26.48 -17.80
C ARG A 132 -10.28 25.45 -16.80
N VAL A 133 -10.67 25.57 -15.53
CA VAL A 133 -10.19 24.69 -14.46
C VAL A 133 -10.67 23.25 -14.68
N VAL A 134 -11.91 23.07 -15.12
CA VAL A 134 -12.56 21.75 -15.24
C VAL A 134 -11.87 20.84 -16.27
N PRO A 135 -11.61 21.28 -17.52
CA PRO A 135 -10.83 20.48 -18.47
C PRO A 135 -9.42 20.13 -17.97
N THR A 136 -8.76 21.09 -17.30
CA THR A 136 -7.41 20.90 -16.76
C THR A 136 -7.42 19.87 -15.62
N LEU A 137 -8.45 19.91 -14.77
CA LEU A 137 -8.65 18.98 -13.67
C LEU A 137 -8.88 17.55 -14.19
N VAL A 138 -9.83 17.38 -15.11
CA VAL A 138 -10.13 16.05 -15.68
C VAL A 138 -8.93 15.48 -16.43
N LYS A 139 -8.18 16.31 -17.16
CA LYS A 139 -6.91 15.90 -17.80
C LYS A 139 -5.92 15.36 -16.77
N ARG A 140 -5.73 16.08 -15.65
CA ARG A 140 -4.85 15.63 -14.55
C ARG A 140 -5.34 14.31 -13.94
N MET A 141 -6.64 14.14 -13.74
CA MET A 141 -7.20 12.90 -13.17
C MET A 141 -6.91 11.68 -14.07
N LEU A 142 -6.97 11.86 -15.39
CA LEU A 142 -6.62 10.83 -16.37
C LEU A 142 -5.12 10.54 -16.36
N GLU A 143 -4.26 11.56 -16.39
CA GLU A 143 -2.80 11.42 -16.37
C GLU A 143 -2.31 10.69 -15.11
N ARG A 144 -2.94 10.96 -13.95
CA ARG A 144 -2.65 10.30 -12.67
C ARG A 144 -3.26 8.91 -12.53
N LYS A 145 -3.97 8.40 -13.54
CA LYS A 145 -4.64 7.08 -13.52
C LYS A 145 -5.60 6.93 -12.33
N MET A 146 -6.32 8.00 -11.99
CA MET A 146 -7.26 8.03 -10.87
C MET A 146 -8.53 7.20 -11.14
N PHE A 147 -8.84 6.92 -12.41
CA PHE A 147 -10.03 6.16 -12.80
C PHE A 147 -9.75 4.68 -13.05
N LEU A 148 -10.72 3.85 -12.69
CA LEU A 148 -10.86 2.46 -13.09
C LEU A 148 -12.09 2.35 -13.99
N PHE A 149 -11.89 2.07 -15.26
CA PHE A 149 -13.00 1.97 -16.22
C PHE A 149 -13.64 0.59 -16.17
N GLY A 150 -14.97 0.55 -16.11
CA GLY A 150 -15.74 -0.68 -16.18
C GLY A 150 -16.95 -0.59 -17.11
N SER A 151 -17.53 -1.74 -17.43
CA SER A 151 -18.68 -1.86 -18.34
C SER A 151 -20.03 -1.82 -17.63
N VAL A 152 -20.07 -1.98 -16.31
CA VAL A 152 -21.31 -2.10 -15.53
C VAL A 152 -21.66 -0.76 -14.89
N ASP A 153 -22.87 -0.26 -15.10
CA ASP A 153 -23.42 0.85 -14.33
C ASP A 153 -23.76 0.33 -12.92
N LEU A 154 -23.14 0.91 -11.88
CA LEU A 154 -23.33 0.46 -10.50
C LEU A 154 -24.74 0.82 -10.01
N VAL A 155 -25.63 -0.17 -9.92
CA VAL A 155 -26.92 -0.04 -9.24
C VAL A 155 -26.72 -0.44 -7.78
N GLU A 156 -27.28 0.33 -6.85
CA GLU A 156 -27.05 0.28 -5.38
C GLU A 156 -27.10 -1.14 -4.76
N GLY A 157 -27.89 -2.06 -5.35
CA GLY A 157 -27.99 -3.47 -4.92
C GLY A 157 -26.93 -4.43 -5.48
N SER A 158 -26.22 -4.08 -6.56
CA SER A 158 -25.12 -4.88 -7.15
C SER A 158 -23.72 -4.33 -6.82
N VAL A 159 -23.65 -3.22 -6.07
CA VAL A 159 -22.39 -2.54 -5.70
C VAL A 159 -21.58 -3.38 -4.73
N THR A 160 -22.21 -4.11 -3.81
CA THR A 160 -21.50 -4.98 -2.86
C THR A 160 -20.71 -6.05 -3.60
N ASP A 161 -21.35 -6.77 -4.52
CA ASP A 161 -20.73 -7.90 -5.20
C ASP A 161 -19.62 -7.46 -6.14
N THR A 162 -19.86 -6.38 -6.90
CA THR A 162 -18.85 -5.82 -7.82
C THR A 162 -17.69 -5.18 -7.07
N VAL A 163 -17.92 -4.51 -5.94
CA VAL A 163 -16.82 -3.95 -5.17
C VAL A 163 -16.03 -5.03 -4.44
N ASN A 164 -16.70 -6.08 -3.94
CA ASN A 164 -16.02 -7.25 -3.39
C ASN A 164 -15.10 -7.89 -4.45
N GLN A 165 -15.59 -8.05 -5.69
CA GLN A 165 -14.76 -8.54 -6.81
C GLN A 165 -13.58 -7.61 -7.12
N LEU A 166 -13.78 -6.29 -7.13
CA LEU A 166 -12.70 -5.32 -7.37
C LEU A 166 -11.67 -5.31 -6.24
N GLN A 167 -12.12 -5.46 -5.00
CA GLN A 167 -11.26 -5.57 -3.82
C GLN A 167 -10.46 -6.87 -3.85
N GLN A 168 -11.10 -8.00 -4.16
CA GLN A 168 -10.41 -9.28 -4.37
C GLN A 168 -9.34 -9.17 -5.47
N LEU A 169 -9.64 -8.48 -6.57
CA LEU A 169 -8.69 -8.28 -7.67
C LEU A 169 -7.50 -7.39 -7.25
N GLN A 170 -7.74 -6.35 -6.44
CA GLN A 170 -6.65 -5.55 -5.87
C GLN A 170 -5.82 -6.36 -4.86
N ASN A 171 -6.46 -7.10 -3.96
CA ASN A 171 -5.79 -7.94 -2.98
C ASN A 171 -4.94 -9.01 -3.68
N ALA A 172 -5.47 -9.68 -4.71
CA ALA A 172 -4.72 -10.63 -5.51
C ALA A 172 -3.49 -9.99 -6.19
N ARG A 173 -3.61 -8.75 -6.68
CA ARG A 173 -2.46 -8.02 -7.26
C ARG A 173 -1.40 -7.65 -6.21
N ILE A 174 -1.84 -7.27 -5.01
CA ILE A 174 -0.95 -6.99 -3.88
C ILE A 174 -0.23 -8.27 -3.46
N GLN A 175 -0.96 -9.38 -3.37
CA GLN A 175 -0.43 -10.70 -3.07
C GLN A 175 0.62 -11.13 -4.10
N VAL A 176 0.32 -11.06 -5.39
CA VAL A 176 1.28 -11.35 -6.46
C VAL A 176 2.51 -10.42 -6.42
N ALA A 177 2.32 -9.15 -6.03
CA ALA A 177 3.44 -8.23 -5.87
C ALA A 177 4.30 -8.55 -4.64
N TYR A 178 3.68 -9.01 -3.54
CA TYR A 178 4.39 -9.50 -2.37
C TYR A 178 5.14 -10.79 -2.67
N GLU A 179 4.49 -11.77 -3.30
CA GLU A 179 5.11 -13.01 -3.78
C GLU A 179 6.31 -12.67 -4.67
N LYS A 180 6.16 -11.82 -5.69
CA LYS A 180 7.29 -11.40 -6.53
C LYS A 180 8.38 -10.64 -5.77
N LEU A 181 8.02 -9.84 -4.76
CA LEU A 181 8.99 -9.11 -3.96
C LEU A 181 9.82 -10.07 -3.10
N PHE A 182 9.20 -11.12 -2.56
CA PHE A 182 9.88 -12.10 -1.71
C PHE A 182 10.56 -13.20 -2.53
N ASP A 183 9.93 -13.72 -3.58
CA ASP A 183 10.49 -14.67 -4.58
C ASP A 183 11.78 -14.15 -5.23
N SER A 184 11.98 -12.83 -5.27
CA SER A 184 13.14 -12.20 -5.93
C SER A 184 14.25 -11.75 -4.97
N THR A 185 14.12 -11.99 -3.67
CA THR A 185 15.11 -11.46 -2.73
C THR A 185 16.20 -12.45 -2.38
N SER A 186 17.45 -12.05 -2.66
CA SER A 186 18.66 -12.61 -2.05
C SER A 186 18.58 -12.70 -0.52
N ILE A 187 17.67 -11.94 0.11
CA ILE A 187 17.38 -11.95 1.54
C ILE A 187 16.92 -13.32 2.03
N GLU A 188 16.08 -14.06 1.30
CA GLU A 188 15.67 -15.41 1.72
C GLU A 188 16.86 -16.37 1.76
N ASN A 189 17.73 -16.31 0.74
CA ASN A 189 18.97 -17.06 0.72
C ASN A 189 19.88 -16.71 1.92
N TYR A 190 19.99 -15.42 2.28
CA TYR A 190 20.78 -14.98 3.44
C TYR A 190 20.13 -15.35 4.78
N ILE A 191 18.80 -15.38 4.85
CA ILE A 191 18.07 -15.80 6.04
C ILE A 191 18.33 -17.27 6.33
N HIS A 192 18.39 -18.14 5.32
CA HIS A 192 18.64 -19.57 5.55
C HIS A 192 20.13 -19.95 5.58
N MET A 193 21.03 -19.04 5.19
CA MET A 193 22.47 -19.27 5.20
C MET A 193 23.00 -19.54 6.62
N ASP A 194 23.82 -20.59 6.73
CA ASP A 194 24.63 -20.92 7.91
C ASP A 194 26.08 -20.50 7.62
N LEU A 195 26.51 -19.43 8.28
CA LEU A 195 27.84 -18.84 8.07
C LEU A 195 28.97 -19.79 8.51
N GLY A 196 28.71 -20.67 9.49
CA GLY A 196 29.69 -21.65 9.97
C GLY A 196 29.94 -22.77 8.96
N MET A 197 28.89 -23.17 8.23
CA MET A 197 28.99 -24.15 7.14
C MET A 197 29.62 -23.56 5.88
N GLU A 198 29.28 -22.31 5.52
CA GLU A 198 29.79 -21.65 4.31
C GLU A 198 31.31 -21.41 4.37
N VAL A 199 31.84 -21.13 5.56
CA VAL A 199 33.27 -20.85 5.78
C VAL A 199 34.04 -22.10 6.23
N ASP A 200 33.38 -23.25 6.35
CA ASP A 200 33.92 -24.48 6.95
C ASP A 200 34.74 -24.17 8.21
N LEU A 201 34.03 -23.69 9.25
CA LEU A 201 34.63 -23.19 10.47
C LEU A 201 35.59 -24.21 11.13
N ASN A 202 35.29 -25.49 10.98
CA ASN A 202 36.12 -26.59 11.51
C ASN A 202 37.45 -26.69 10.77
N LEU A 203 37.44 -26.63 9.44
CA LEU A 203 38.65 -26.59 8.63
C LEU A 203 39.48 -25.35 8.94
N LEU A 204 38.83 -24.17 9.03
CA LEU A 204 39.52 -22.91 9.34
C LEU A 204 40.18 -22.93 10.73
N LYS A 205 39.49 -23.46 11.75
CA LYS A 205 40.05 -23.63 13.11
C LYS A 205 41.26 -24.54 13.10
N LYS A 206 41.15 -25.68 12.41
CA LYS A 206 42.26 -26.62 12.26
C LYS A 206 43.47 -25.95 11.60
N MET A 207 43.27 -25.28 10.46
CA MET A 207 44.32 -24.56 9.76
C MET A 207 44.93 -23.44 10.61
N SER A 208 44.10 -22.69 11.35
CA SER A 208 44.56 -21.63 12.26
C SER A 208 45.42 -22.18 13.41
N SER A 209 45.09 -23.36 13.94
CA SER A 209 45.86 -24.01 15.01
C SER A 209 47.18 -24.57 14.48
N GLU A 210 47.14 -25.30 13.37
CA GLU A 210 48.33 -25.87 12.73
C GLU A 210 49.32 -24.77 12.31
N TYR A 211 48.82 -23.66 11.78
CA TYR A 211 49.65 -22.50 11.46
C TYR A 211 50.30 -21.89 12.70
N ALA A 212 49.55 -21.71 13.79
CA ALA A 212 50.08 -21.17 15.05
C ALA A 212 51.16 -22.09 15.66
N GLU A 213 50.94 -23.41 15.61
CA GLU A 213 51.92 -24.41 16.05
C GLU A 213 53.19 -24.37 15.19
N ALA A 214 53.05 -24.42 13.85
CA ALA A 214 54.18 -24.36 12.92
C ALA A 214 54.98 -23.07 13.09
N LYS A 215 54.30 -21.93 13.27
CA LYS A 215 54.90 -20.63 13.55
C LYS A 215 55.70 -20.64 14.85
N ASN A 216 55.17 -21.21 15.92
CA ASN A 216 55.86 -21.31 17.22
C ASN A 216 57.10 -22.22 17.13
N VAL A 217 56.99 -23.35 16.43
CA VAL A 217 58.13 -24.26 16.21
C VAL A 217 59.23 -23.55 15.42
N ALA A 218 58.90 -22.87 14.31
CA ALA A 218 59.86 -22.15 13.50
C ALA A 218 60.60 -21.04 14.27
N ILE A 219 59.87 -20.26 15.10
CA ILE A 219 60.47 -19.22 15.94
C ILE A 219 61.38 -19.83 17.01
N LYS A 220 60.98 -20.95 17.63
CA LYS A 220 61.78 -21.65 18.64
C LYS A 220 63.07 -22.25 18.06
N GLU A 221 62.99 -22.83 16.86
CA GLU A 221 64.16 -23.37 16.16
C GLU A 221 65.12 -22.25 15.74
N ALA A 222 64.61 -21.14 15.20
CA ALA A 222 65.40 -19.97 14.84
C ALA A 222 66.12 -19.34 16.06
N SER A 223 65.47 -19.31 17.22
CA SER A 223 66.04 -18.81 18.49
C SER A 223 67.33 -19.52 18.92
N ASN A 224 67.50 -20.78 18.52
CA ASN A 224 68.70 -21.56 18.84
C ASN A 224 69.92 -21.15 18.00
N VAL A 225 69.71 -20.43 16.90
CA VAL A 225 70.76 -20.11 15.91
C VAL A 225 70.99 -18.60 15.81
N ILE A 226 69.96 -17.77 16.03
CA ILE A 226 70.00 -16.31 15.90
C ILE A 226 69.16 -15.63 16.99
N ASP A 227 69.47 -14.37 17.33
CA ASP A 227 68.66 -13.58 18.26
C ASP A 227 67.31 -13.22 17.61
N VAL A 228 66.23 -13.69 18.23
CA VAL A 228 64.84 -13.58 17.74
C VAL A 228 63.98 -12.61 18.56
N GLN A 229 64.55 -11.81 19.48
CA GLN A 229 63.77 -10.91 20.34
C GLN A 229 62.80 -9.99 19.57
N ASN A 230 63.19 -9.53 18.38
CA ASN A 230 62.35 -8.68 17.53
C ASN A 230 61.16 -9.42 16.90
N ILE A 231 61.27 -10.73 16.66
CA ILE A 231 60.21 -11.55 16.06
C ILE A 231 59.42 -12.36 17.08
N GLN A 232 59.89 -12.45 18.33
CA GLN A 232 59.21 -13.14 19.42
C GLN A 232 57.86 -12.50 19.75
N ARG A 233 57.74 -11.18 19.58
CA ARG A 233 56.47 -10.44 19.65
C ARG A 233 55.45 -10.84 18.57
N ILE A 234 55.90 -11.46 17.47
CA ILE A 234 55.03 -11.96 16.41
C ILE A 234 54.37 -13.29 16.83
N SER A 235 54.96 -14.04 17.77
CA SER A 235 54.37 -15.27 18.35
C SER A 235 53.24 -14.96 19.35
N GLU A 236 53.19 -13.74 19.89
CA GLU A 236 52.21 -13.29 20.88
C GLU A 236 50.85 -12.90 20.24
N ASP A 237 50.36 -13.67 19.27
CA ASP A 237 49.00 -13.44 18.75
C ASP A 237 47.99 -13.75 19.86
N LYS A 238 47.31 -12.71 20.35
CA LYS A 238 46.35 -12.80 21.46
C LYS A 238 45.12 -13.65 21.14
N GLU A 239 44.80 -13.85 19.87
CA GLU A 239 43.57 -14.54 19.46
C GLU A 239 43.75 -15.23 18.11
N LEU A 240 43.36 -16.50 18.01
CA LEU A 240 43.42 -17.27 16.77
C LEU A 240 42.31 -16.82 15.82
N LEU A 241 42.63 -16.72 14.52
CA LEU A 241 41.66 -16.32 13.49
C LEU A 241 40.41 -17.21 13.51
N GLY A 242 40.57 -18.52 13.72
CA GLY A 242 39.45 -19.45 13.85
C GLY A 242 38.49 -19.11 15.01
N ASN A 243 39.01 -18.56 16.11
CA ASN A 243 38.21 -18.17 17.26
C ASN A 243 37.49 -16.82 17.02
N VAL A 244 38.11 -15.92 16.25
CA VAL A 244 37.47 -14.65 15.85
C VAL A 244 36.30 -14.92 14.92
N VAL A 245 36.47 -15.82 13.93
CA VAL A 245 35.41 -16.16 12.98
C VAL A 245 34.28 -16.94 13.66
N GLU A 246 34.59 -17.76 14.67
CA GLU A 246 33.57 -18.42 15.51
C GLU A 246 32.67 -17.41 16.22
N LYS A 247 33.25 -16.40 16.88
CA LYS A 247 32.46 -15.35 17.53
C LYS A 247 31.53 -14.62 16.55
N ILE A 248 32.01 -14.36 15.33
CA ILE A 248 31.19 -13.71 14.29
C ILE A 248 30.03 -14.62 13.85
N ALA A 249 30.28 -15.93 13.71
CA ALA A 249 29.24 -16.89 13.38
C ALA A 249 28.20 -17.03 14.50
N ASP A 250 28.63 -17.03 15.76
CA ASP A 250 27.75 -17.07 16.93
C ASP A 250 26.89 -15.79 17.05
N ASP A 251 27.49 -14.62 16.88
CA ASP A 251 26.78 -13.33 16.89
C ASP A 251 25.75 -13.26 15.75
N TRP A 252 26.11 -13.76 14.56
CA TRP A 252 25.20 -13.87 13.42
C TRP A 252 23.99 -14.75 13.73
N ASN A 253 24.24 -15.94 14.31
CA ASN A 253 23.17 -16.86 14.70
C ASN A 253 22.26 -16.26 15.77
N ALA A 254 22.82 -15.55 16.76
CA ALA A 254 22.05 -14.88 17.81
C ALA A 254 21.15 -13.75 17.25
N GLN A 255 21.66 -12.98 16.28
CA GLN A 255 20.87 -11.95 15.60
C GLN A 255 19.75 -12.56 14.75
N LYS A 256 20.05 -13.67 14.05
CA LYS A 256 19.07 -14.42 13.26
C LYS A 256 17.96 -15.01 14.13
N GLU A 257 18.27 -15.61 15.28
CA GLU A 257 17.27 -16.07 16.24
C GLU A 257 16.40 -14.93 16.78
N THR A 258 17.02 -13.77 17.07
CA THR A 258 16.29 -12.59 17.54
C THR A 258 15.33 -12.09 16.47
N PHE A 259 15.76 -12.07 15.21
CA PHE A 259 14.92 -11.73 14.06
C PHE A 259 13.73 -12.68 13.93
N TYR A 260 13.94 -14.00 14.02
CA TYR A 260 12.84 -14.98 13.98
C TYR A 260 11.83 -14.79 15.12
N LYS A 261 12.29 -14.55 16.35
CA LYS A 261 11.41 -14.29 17.51
C LYS A 261 10.57 -13.03 17.35
N GLN A 262 11.13 -11.99 16.72
CA GLN A 262 10.44 -10.72 16.51
C GLN A 262 9.45 -10.75 15.34
N THR A 263 9.74 -11.54 14.31
CA THR A 263 8.97 -11.57 13.06
C THR A 263 7.98 -12.74 13.00
N GLY A 264 8.14 -13.77 13.83
CA GLY A 264 7.30 -14.97 13.82
C GLY A 264 7.57 -15.94 12.66
N VAL A 265 8.57 -15.65 11.82
CA VAL A 265 8.87 -16.37 10.56
C VAL A 265 9.60 -17.72 10.80
N GLY A 266 9.97 -18.04 12.04
CA GLY A 266 10.79 -19.22 12.36
C GLY A 266 10.04 -20.45 12.90
N ASP A 267 8.76 -20.34 13.23
CA ASP A 267 7.97 -21.41 13.90
C ASP A 267 6.98 -22.10 12.93
N ASP A 268 7.39 -22.27 11.67
CA ASP A 268 6.48 -22.66 10.60
C ASP A 268 6.52 -24.16 10.27
N GLU A 269 5.95 -24.98 11.17
CA GLU A 269 5.14 -26.13 10.74
C GLU A 269 3.62 -25.83 10.86
N GLY A 270 3.26 -24.68 11.44
CA GLY A 270 1.88 -24.35 11.80
C GLY A 270 1.15 -23.35 10.89
N TYR A 271 1.84 -22.36 10.31
CA TYR A 271 1.17 -21.31 9.53
C TYR A 271 0.68 -21.81 8.18
N GLY A 272 1.38 -22.79 7.57
CA GLY A 272 0.88 -23.47 6.37
C GLY A 272 -0.48 -24.15 6.58
N GLN A 273 -0.69 -24.83 7.70
CA GLN A 273 -1.94 -25.52 8.03
C GLN A 273 -3.07 -24.56 8.46
N VAL A 274 -2.72 -23.45 9.13
CA VAL A 274 -3.68 -22.41 9.53
C VAL A 274 -4.17 -21.61 8.32
N LEU A 275 -3.30 -21.34 7.34
CA LEU A 275 -3.70 -20.67 6.11
C LEU A 275 -4.61 -21.56 5.25
N GLU A 276 -4.32 -22.86 5.17
CA GLU A 276 -5.12 -23.83 4.42
C GLU A 276 -6.51 -24.08 5.07
N GLN A 277 -6.59 -24.07 6.42
CA GLN A 277 -7.87 -24.14 7.14
C GLN A 277 -8.70 -22.87 7.04
N LEU A 278 -8.08 -21.68 7.03
CA LEU A 278 -8.78 -20.41 6.84
C LEU A 278 -9.31 -20.23 5.41
N LEU A 279 -8.61 -20.79 4.40
CA LEU A 279 -9.07 -20.79 3.02
C LEU A 279 -10.22 -21.78 2.78
N LEU A 280 -10.32 -22.86 3.56
CA LEU A 280 -11.40 -23.86 3.46
C LEU A 280 -12.67 -23.47 4.25
N GLN A 281 -12.62 -22.47 5.14
CA GLN A 281 -13.79 -22.00 5.90
C GLN A 281 -14.61 -20.92 5.17
N ASP A 282 -14.09 -20.34 4.08
CA ASP A 282 -14.77 -19.31 3.29
C ASP A 282 -15.60 -19.88 2.10
N ASP A 283 -15.69 -21.21 1.97
CA ASP A 283 -16.35 -21.91 0.85
C ASP A 283 -17.72 -22.58 1.21
N ASP A 284 -18.36 -22.24 2.33
CA ASP A 284 -19.75 -22.66 2.68
C ASP A 284 -20.74 -21.48 2.83
#